data_AF-A0A2T2WIK8-F1
#
_entry.id   AF-A0A2T2WIK8-F1
#
_cell.length_a   1.000
_cell.length_b   1.000
_cell.length_c   1.000
_cell.angle_alpha   90.00
_cell.angle_beta   90.00
_cell.angle_gamma   90.00
#
_symmetry.space_group_name_H-M   'P 1'
#
loop_
_entity.id
_entity.type
_entity.pdbx_description
1 polymer ?
#
loop_
_entity_poly.entity_id
_entity_poly.type
_entity_poly.pdbx_seq_one_letter_code
_entity_poly.pdbx_strand_id
1 'polypeptide(L)'
;MRAWGFRIAVLVALGAVAYRIDRPWRFLALVAVAAYLWQWTAFRHRREALRIVRQRRHRLANRLQVVAGWLQLGAVGRAEEALQSLLESESAQVEWFRGLPSHWSYFLVRWDARALERGLYLRWVGIDTLVPTYWMAWMMERRMQQAMTMARTGLVVEFFGTGFCIHIPDRVPMRLPRGWQHGLEGVQCRWGVAADGGTMRSSQGV
;
A
#
# COMPACT_ATOMS: atom_id res chain seq x y z
N MET A 1 5.28 25.93 8.80
CA MET A 1 5.47 25.86 10.27
C MET A 1 4.22 26.23 11.08
N ARG A 2 3.37 27.20 10.66
CA ARG A 2 2.18 27.66 11.41
C ARG A 2 1.15 26.59 11.81
N ALA A 3 0.95 25.55 11.00
CA ALA A 3 -0.06 24.52 11.29
C ALA A 3 0.35 23.50 12.37
N TRP A 4 1.63 23.39 12.72
CA TRP A 4 2.08 22.47 13.79
C TRP A 4 1.80 23.04 15.18
N GLY A 5 2.04 24.34 15.38
CA GLY A 5 1.77 25.02 16.65
C GLY A 5 0.29 25.01 17.04
N PHE A 6 -0.60 25.29 16.08
CA PHE A 6 -2.06 25.22 16.30
C PHE A 6 -2.52 23.82 16.74
N ARG A 7 -1.87 22.76 16.25
CA ARG A 7 -2.23 21.36 16.57
C ARG A 7 -1.78 20.94 17.96
N ILE A 8 -0.59 21.37 18.36
CA ILE A 8 -0.11 21.17 19.72
C ILE A 8 -1.03 21.92 20.68
N ALA A 9 -1.44 23.15 20.35
CA ALA A 9 -2.38 23.91 21.16
C ALA A 9 -3.74 23.22 21.30
N VAL A 10 -4.30 22.63 20.22
CA VAL A 10 -5.56 21.87 20.27
C VAL A 10 -5.42 20.60 21.11
N LEU A 11 -4.33 19.84 20.97
CA LEU A 11 -4.07 18.63 21.75
C LEU A 11 -3.85 18.94 23.25
N VAL A 12 -3.13 20.02 23.56
CA VAL A 12 -2.91 20.48 24.93
C VAL A 12 -4.22 21.00 25.53
N ALA A 13 -5.03 21.74 24.77
CA ALA A 13 -6.34 22.19 25.22
C ALA A 13 -7.29 21.02 25.51
N LEU A 14 -7.35 20.02 24.62
CA LEU A 14 -8.15 18.80 24.83
C LEU A 14 -7.64 17.97 26.01
N GLY A 15 -6.33 17.86 26.21
CA GLY A 15 -5.73 17.17 27.36
C GLY A 15 -6.02 17.88 28.69
N ALA A 16 -5.95 19.22 28.71
CA ALA A 16 -6.26 20.03 29.89
C ALA A 16 -7.75 19.97 30.26
N VAL A 17 -8.63 19.97 29.25
CA VAL A 17 -10.09 19.81 29.41
C VAL A 17 -10.43 18.41 29.93
N ALA A 18 -9.77 17.36 29.42
CA ALA A 18 -9.94 16.00 29.93
C ALA A 18 -9.46 15.83 31.38
N TYR A 19 -8.47 16.58 31.83
CA TYR A 19 -8.00 16.52 33.22
C TYR A 19 -9.00 17.14 34.20
N ARG A 20 -9.73 18.19 33.80
CA ARG A 20 -10.53 19.03 34.71
C ARG A 20 -12.01 18.68 34.83
N ILE A 21 -12.60 17.91 33.91
CA ILE A 21 -14.05 17.68 33.86
C ILE A 21 -14.42 16.28 34.37
N ASP A 22 -15.60 16.13 34.98
CA ASP A 22 -16.20 14.87 35.42
C ASP A 22 -16.30 13.80 34.33
N ARG A 23 -16.39 12.52 34.76
CA ARG A 23 -16.28 11.28 33.96
C ARG A 23 -16.91 11.29 32.56
N PRO A 24 -18.14 11.77 32.28
CA PRO A 24 -18.73 11.63 30.95
C PRO A 24 -18.06 12.50 29.88
N TRP A 25 -17.58 13.70 30.23
CA TRP A 25 -16.97 14.63 29.26
C TRP A 25 -15.53 14.26 28.92
N ARG A 26 -14.83 13.57 29.82
CA ARG A 26 -13.50 12.99 29.54
C ARG A 26 -13.56 12.00 28.38
N PHE A 27 -14.63 11.22 28.30
CA PHE A 27 -14.84 10.24 27.24
C PHE A 27 -15.04 10.92 25.88
N LEU A 28 -15.87 11.97 25.83
CA LEU A 28 -16.07 12.77 24.62
C LEU A 28 -14.78 13.45 24.15
N ALA A 29 -13.99 14.01 25.06
CA ALA A 29 -12.70 14.62 24.73
C ALA A 29 -11.69 13.60 24.17
N LEU A 30 -11.61 12.41 24.77
CA LEU A 30 -10.76 11.32 24.28
C LEU A 30 -11.22 10.81 22.91
N VAL A 31 -12.53 10.67 22.68
CA VAL A 31 -13.09 10.29 21.38
C VAL A 31 -12.78 11.35 20.32
N ALA A 32 -12.89 12.64 20.66
CA ALA A 32 -12.53 13.73 19.75
C ALA A 32 -11.03 13.74 19.40
N VAL A 33 -10.15 13.49 20.38
CA VAL A 33 -8.71 13.34 20.15
C VAL A 33 -8.42 12.13 19.26
N ALA A 34 -9.06 10.99 19.53
CA ALA A 34 -8.91 9.79 18.72
C ALA A 34 -9.40 10.01 17.28
N ALA A 35 -10.57 10.64 17.09
CA ALA A 35 -11.10 10.99 15.78
C ALA A 35 -10.20 11.99 15.03
N TYR A 36 -9.63 12.97 15.74
CA TYR A 36 -8.71 13.94 15.16
C TYR A 36 -7.39 13.29 14.72
N LEU A 37 -6.81 12.42 15.56
CA LEU A 37 -5.63 11.63 15.22
C LEU A 37 -5.89 10.66 14.06
N TRP A 38 -7.08 10.07 14.00
CA TRP A 38 -7.52 9.21 12.91
C TRP A 38 -7.65 9.97 11.58
N GLN A 39 -8.29 11.13 11.61
CA GLN A 39 -8.41 11.99 10.43
C GLN A 39 -7.01 12.44 9.96
N TRP A 40 -6.11 12.74 10.91
CA TRP A 40 -4.73 13.13 10.63
C TRP A 40 -3.92 12.06 9.89
N THR A 41 -3.95 10.81 10.35
CA THR A 41 -3.24 9.70 9.70
C THR A 41 -3.79 9.47 8.29
N ALA A 42 -5.12 9.48 8.13
CA ALA A 42 -5.77 9.36 6.82
C ALA A 42 -5.31 10.45 5.83
N PHE A 43 -5.14 11.71 6.28
CA PHE A 43 -4.68 12.80 5.43
C PHE A 43 -3.19 12.74 5.06
N ARG A 44 -2.33 12.16 5.91
CA ARG A 44 -0.89 12.03 5.61
C ARG A 44 -0.66 11.10 4.41
N HIS A 45 -1.36 9.98 4.37
CA HIS A 45 -1.28 9.03 3.26
C HIS A 45 -1.74 9.64 1.94
N ARG A 46 -2.76 10.50 1.96
CA ARG A 46 -3.26 11.20 0.77
C ARG A 46 -2.22 12.14 0.15
N ARG A 47 -1.43 12.85 0.97
CA ARG A 47 -0.38 13.76 0.46
C ARG A 47 0.80 13.03 -0.16
N GLU A 48 1.24 11.93 0.46
CA GLU A 48 2.31 11.09 -0.08
C GLU A 48 1.87 10.45 -1.40
N ALA A 49 0.64 9.91 -1.45
CA ALA A 49 0.08 9.34 -2.67
C ALA A 49 -0.08 10.38 -3.80
N LEU A 50 -0.55 11.59 -3.50
CA LEU A 50 -0.63 12.66 -4.51
C LEU A 50 0.75 13.07 -5.04
N ARG A 51 1.80 13.08 -4.21
CA ARG A 51 3.17 13.32 -4.67
C ARG A 51 3.66 12.21 -5.60
N ILE A 52 3.41 10.95 -5.23
CA ILE A 52 3.77 9.79 -6.05
C ILE A 52 3.02 9.83 -7.39
N VAL A 53 1.71 10.08 -7.38
CA VAL A 53 0.90 10.20 -8.61
C VAL A 53 1.39 11.37 -9.46
N ARG A 54 1.74 12.51 -8.85
CA ARG A 54 2.31 13.65 -9.58
C ARG A 54 3.65 13.31 -10.22
N GLN A 55 4.54 12.63 -9.52
CA GLN A 55 5.82 12.17 -10.06
C GLN A 55 5.62 11.16 -11.19
N ARG A 56 4.67 10.22 -11.05
CA ARG A 56 4.31 9.26 -12.11
C ARG A 56 3.80 9.98 -13.36
N ARG A 57 2.83 10.90 -13.21
CA ARG A 57 2.36 11.74 -14.32
C ARG A 57 3.50 12.51 -14.99
N HIS A 58 4.43 13.03 -14.21
CA HIS A 58 5.58 13.75 -14.76
C HIS A 58 6.52 12.81 -15.53
N ARG A 59 6.78 11.59 -15.05
CA ARG A 59 7.57 10.60 -15.78
C ARG A 59 6.88 10.17 -17.06
N LEU A 60 5.57 9.93 -17.02
CA LEU A 60 4.76 9.60 -18.20
C LEU A 60 4.82 10.73 -19.23
N ALA A 61 4.63 11.97 -18.80
CA ALA A 61 4.75 13.15 -19.66
C ALA A 61 6.14 13.24 -20.32
N ASN A 62 7.21 13.03 -19.55
CA ASN A 62 8.58 13.03 -20.08
C ASN A 62 8.80 11.91 -21.10
N ARG A 63 8.27 10.71 -20.87
CA ARG A 63 8.39 9.58 -21.81
C ARG A 63 7.58 9.81 -23.08
N LEU A 64 6.37 10.35 -22.97
CA LEU A 64 5.56 10.77 -24.13
C LEU A 64 6.26 11.86 -24.94
N GLN A 65 6.98 12.76 -24.27
CA GLN A 65 7.78 13.78 -24.94
C GLN A 65 8.94 13.17 -25.76
N VAL A 66 9.54 12.07 -25.29
CA VAL A 66 10.55 11.32 -26.07
C VAL A 66 9.91 10.68 -27.31
N VAL A 67 8.74 10.06 -27.18
CA VAL A 67 7.98 9.51 -28.32
C VAL A 67 7.67 10.61 -29.34
N ALA A 68 7.18 11.76 -28.87
CA ALA A 68 6.92 12.92 -29.72
C ALA A 68 8.20 13.42 -30.42
N GLY A 69 9.34 13.40 -29.74
CA GLY A 69 10.65 13.71 -30.34
C GLY A 69 11.03 12.77 -31.49
N TRP A 70 10.82 11.47 -31.32
CA TRP A 70 11.05 10.49 -32.41
C TRP A 70 10.11 10.70 -33.60
N LEU A 71 8.85 11.03 -33.35
CA LEU A 71 7.89 11.37 -34.40
C LEU A 71 8.30 12.63 -35.17
N GLN A 72 8.77 13.67 -34.48
CA GLN A 72 9.24 14.90 -35.11
C GLN A 72 10.48 14.68 -36.00
N LEU A 73 11.33 13.72 -35.65
CA LEU A 73 12.50 13.33 -36.44
C LEU A 73 12.16 12.38 -37.60
N GLY A 74 10.89 12.04 -37.82
CA GLY A 74 10.45 11.09 -38.85
C GLY A 74 10.83 9.63 -38.56
N ALA A 75 11.36 9.32 -37.38
CA ALA A 75 11.79 7.98 -36.97
C ALA A 75 10.61 7.17 -36.39
N VAL A 76 9.60 6.91 -37.22
CA VAL A 76 8.32 6.31 -36.80
C VAL A 76 8.49 4.96 -36.11
N GLY A 77 9.36 4.08 -36.63
CA GLY A 77 9.60 2.76 -36.00
C GLY A 77 10.12 2.86 -34.56
N ARG A 78 11.01 3.82 -34.26
CA ARG A 78 11.47 4.06 -32.89
C ARG A 78 10.41 4.68 -31.99
N ALA A 79 9.53 5.51 -32.56
CA ALA A 79 8.41 6.06 -31.83
C ALA A 79 7.40 4.97 -31.44
N GLU A 80 7.12 4.03 -32.36
CA GLU A 80 6.25 2.88 -32.11
C GLU A 80 6.84 1.94 -31.05
N GLU A 81 8.12 1.57 -31.17
CA GLU A 81 8.81 0.75 -30.17
C GLU A 81 8.77 1.41 -28.77
N ALA A 82 9.05 2.72 -28.70
CA ALA A 82 9.03 3.46 -27.44
C ALA A 82 7.61 3.60 -26.87
N LEU A 83 6.59 3.76 -27.73
CA LEU A 83 5.19 3.82 -27.33
C LEU A 83 4.68 2.46 -26.84
N GLN A 84 5.06 1.38 -27.51
CA GLN A 84 4.67 0.03 -27.15
C GLN A 84 5.27 -0.37 -25.79
N SER A 85 6.55 -0.10 -25.55
CA SER A 85 7.19 -0.34 -24.24
C SER A 85 6.53 0.49 -23.13
N LEU A 86 6.11 1.73 -23.45
CA LEU A 86 5.36 2.58 -22.53
C LEU A 86 4.00 1.94 -22.18
N LEU A 87 3.23 1.53 -23.19
CA LEU A 87 1.91 0.92 -23.02
C LEU A 87 1.98 -0.40 -22.27
N GLU A 88 2.98 -1.25 -22.52
CA GLU A 88 3.20 -2.48 -21.77
C GLU A 88 3.48 -2.20 -20.29
N SER A 89 4.29 -1.17 -20.00
CA SER A 89 4.62 -0.79 -18.62
C SER A 89 3.46 -0.16 -17.84
N GLU A 90 2.55 0.56 -18.53
CA GLU A 90 1.44 1.30 -17.91
C GLU A 90 0.13 0.49 -17.89
N SER A 91 -0.15 -0.31 -18.93
CA SER A 91 -1.38 -1.13 -19.01
C SER A 91 -1.48 -2.15 -17.88
N ALA A 92 -0.33 -2.75 -17.51
CA ALA A 92 -0.24 -3.61 -16.34
C ALA A 92 -0.66 -2.90 -15.04
N GLN A 93 -0.53 -1.57 -14.92
CA GLN A 93 -0.74 -0.85 -13.65
C GLN A 93 -2.09 -0.13 -13.56
N VAL A 94 -2.69 0.26 -14.70
CA VAL A 94 -3.91 1.10 -14.73
C VAL A 94 -5.19 0.30 -14.44
N GLU A 95 -5.22 -0.99 -14.76
CA GLU A 95 -6.41 -1.82 -14.54
C GLU A 95 -6.57 -2.28 -13.08
N TRP A 96 -5.47 -2.38 -12.32
CA TRP A 96 -5.45 -2.99 -10.98
C TRP A 96 -6.29 -2.28 -9.91
N PHE A 97 -6.68 -1.02 -10.09
CA PHE A 97 -7.33 -0.24 -9.03
C PHE A 97 -8.73 0.28 -9.36
N ARG A 98 -9.32 -0.14 -10.50
CA ARG A 98 -10.71 0.21 -10.82
C ARG A 98 -11.67 -0.46 -9.85
N GLY A 99 -12.61 0.31 -9.29
CA GLY A 99 -13.63 -0.18 -8.36
C GLY A 99 -13.25 -0.14 -6.87
N LEU A 100 -11.99 0.11 -6.53
CA LEU A 100 -11.58 0.28 -5.13
C LEU A 100 -11.92 1.68 -4.60
N PRO A 101 -12.24 1.81 -3.29
CA PRO A 101 -12.30 3.10 -2.62
C PRO A 101 -10.98 3.86 -2.77
N SER A 102 -11.05 5.16 -3.05
CA SER A 102 -9.89 6.00 -3.34
C SER A 102 -8.74 5.88 -2.33
N HIS A 103 -9.03 5.74 -1.04
CA HIS A 103 -7.99 5.58 -0.01
C HIS A 103 -7.21 4.28 -0.13
N TRP A 104 -7.85 3.20 -0.59
CA TRP A 104 -7.18 1.93 -0.87
C TRP A 104 -6.35 1.98 -2.14
N SER A 105 -6.85 2.60 -3.21
CA SER A 105 -6.06 2.84 -4.41
C SER A 105 -4.78 3.62 -4.07
N TYR A 106 -4.89 4.68 -3.25
CA TYR A 106 -3.73 5.42 -2.77
C TYR A 106 -2.79 4.60 -1.88
N PHE A 107 -3.35 3.74 -1.03
CA PHE A 107 -2.57 2.87 -0.16
C PHE A 107 -1.72 1.87 -0.95
N LEU A 108 -2.31 1.22 -1.97
CA LEU A 108 -1.63 0.24 -2.81
C LEU A 108 -0.57 0.92 -3.70
N VAL A 109 -0.90 2.04 -4.33
CA VAL A 109 0.05 2.84 -5.14
C VAL A 109 1.25 3.31 -4.30
N ARG A 110 1.02 3.70 -3.04
CA ARG A 110 2.11 4.07 -2.13
C ARG A 110 3.06 2.91 -1.88
N TRP A 111 2.53 1.71 -1.70
CA TRP A 111 3.35 0.53 -1.46
C TRP A 111 4.10 0.07 -2.69
N ASP A 112 3.47 0.13 -3.85
CA ASP A 112 4.09 -0.12 -5.14
C ASP A 112 5.29 0.83 -5.39
N ALA A 113 5.10 2.13 -5.14
CA ALA A 113 6.20 3.09 -5.22
C ALA A 113 7.35 2.80 -4.24
N ARG A 114 7.05 2.42 -3.00
CA ARG A 114 8.07 2.07 -2.00
C ARG A 114 8.84 0.79 -2.34
N ALA A 115 8.17 -0.19 -2.95
CA ALA A 115 8.83 -1.40 -3.44
C ALA A 115 9.82 -1.04 -4.55
N LEU A 116 9.38 -0.24 -5.52
CA LEU A 116 10.20 0.21 -6.64
C LEU A 116 11.40 1.05 -6.18
N GLU A 117 11.24 1.94 -5.20
CA GLU A 117 12.35 2.69 -4.59
C GLU A 117 13.43 1.79 -3.97
N ARG A 118 13.06 0.57 -3.54
CA ARG A 118 13.98 -0.43 -3.00
C ARG A 118 14.49 -1.42 -4.05
N GLY A 119 14.11 -1.27 -5.32
CA GLY A 119 14.41 -2.24 -6.38
C GLY A 119 13.67 -3.57 -6.22
N LEU A 120 12.58 -3.61 -5.46
CA LEU A 120 11.75 -4.80 -5.25
C LEU A 120 10.60 -4.81 -6.24
N TYR A 121 10.29 -5.98 -6.79
CA TYR A 121 9.06 -6.21 -7.53
C TYR A 121 7.90 -6.48 -6.57
N LEU A 122 6.76 -5.79 -6.72
CA LEU A 122 5.56 -6.02 -5.92
C LEU A 122 4.41 -6.43 -6.83
N ARG A 123 3.88 -7.64 -6.61
CA ARG A 123 2.72 -8.16 -7.33
C ARG A 123 1.51 -8.21 -6.43
N TRP A 124 0.38 -7.77 -6.97
CA TRP A 124 -0.92 -7.85 -6.32
C TRP A 124 -1.74 -8.95 -7.00
N VAL A 125 -2.36 -9.83 -6.21
CA VAL A 125 -3.19 -10.96 -6.68
C VAL A 125 -4.53 -10.92 -5.96
N GLY A 126 -5.63 -11.18 -6.68
CA GLY A 126 -6.98 -11.25 -6.11
C GLY A 126 -7.57 -9.89 -5.69
N ILE A 127 -7.11 -8.77 -6.28
CA ILE A 127 -7.62 -7.42 -5.93
C ILE A 127 -9.13 -7.31 -6.14
N ASP A 128 -9.65 -7.98 -7.15
CA ASP A 128 -11.08 -8.09 -7.48
C ASP A 128 -11.92 -8.67 -6.33
N THR A 129 -11.33 -9.52 -5.49
CA THR A 129 -11.99 -10.11 -4.32
C THR A 129 -11.82 -9.30 -3.04
N LEU A 130 -11.06 -8.20 -3.08
CA LEU A 130 -10.74 -7.38 -1.91
C LEU A 130 -12.00 -6.71 -1.35
N VAL A 131 -12.30 -6.99 -0.08
CA VAL A 131 -13.29 -6.25 0.71
C VAL A 131 -12.54 -5.30 1.66
N PRO A 132 -12.38 -4.03 1.28
CA PRO A 132 -11.52 -3.08 1.97
C PRO A 132 -12.03 -2.75 3.38
N THR A 133 -11.23 -3.01 4.41
CA THR A 133 -11.51 -2.58 5.79
C THR A 133 -10.36 -1.77 6.38
N TYR A 134 -10.65 -0.89 7.34
CA TYR A 134 -9.59 -0.09 7.96
C TYR A 134 -8.58 -0.95 8.73
N TRP A 135 -9.06 -1.96 9.45
CA TRP A 135 -8.22 -2.91 10.19
C TRP A 135 -7.25 -3.65 9.28
N MET A 136 -7.74 -4.04 8.09
CA MET A 136 -6.91 -4.67 7.08
C MET A 136 -5.81 -3.74 6.59
N ALA A 137 -6.13 -2.48 6.25
CA ALA A 137 -5.13 -1.50 5.83
C ALA A 137 -4.04 -1.29 6.90
N TRP A 138 -4.44 -1.19 8.17
CA TRP A 138 -3.52 -1.02 9.29
C TRP A 138 -2.60 -2.24 9.50
N MET A 139 -3.17 -3.45 9.47
CA MET A 139 -2.40 -4.69 9.58
C MET A 139 -1.45 -4.87 8.39
N MET A 140 -1.97 -4.62 7.19
CA MET A 140 -1.18 -4.70 5.97
C MET A 140 -0.05 -3.68 5.97
N GLU A 141 -0.24 -2.46 6.48
CA GLU A 141 0.85 -1.49 6.61
C GLU A 141 2.01 -2.04 7.44
N ARG A 142 1.71 -2.64 8.60
CA ARG A 142 2.73 -3.24 9.47
C ARG A 142 3.42 -4.43 8.81
N ARG A 143 2.65 -5.31 8.15
CA ARG A 143 3.21 -6.51 7.50
C ARG A 143 4.02 -6.16 6.26
N MET A 144 3.58 -5.21 5.44
CA MET A 144 4.34 -4.73 4.28
C MET A 144 5.67 -4.09 4.68
N GLN A 145 5.73 -3.33 5.78
CA GLN A 145 7.00 -2.79 6.30
C GLN A 145 8.00 -3.91 6.62
N GLN A 146 7.54 -4.96 7.31
CA GLN A 146 8.37 -6.12 7.65
C GLN A 146 8.79 -6.88 6.38
N ALA A 147 7.83 -7.12 5.48
CA ALA A 147 8.08 -7.83 4.24
C ALA A 147 9.17 -7.17 3.39
N MET A 148 9.08 -5.85 3.21
CA MET A 148 10.06 -5.07 2.44
C MET A 148 11.45 -5.02 3.07
N THR A 149 11.59 -5.29 4.36
CA THR A 149 12.92 -5.42 4.99
C THR A 149 13.52 -6.81 4.84
N MET A 150 12.67 -7.81 4.59
CA MET A 150 13.08 -9.21 4.46
C MET A 150 13.30 -9.63 3.01
N ALA A 151 12.52 -9.07 2.08
CA ALA A 151 12.60 -9.37 0.65
C ALA A 151 13.86 -8.78 0.01
N ARG A 152 14.44 -9.55 -0.91
CA ARG A 152 15.58 -9.17 -1.75
C ARG A 152 15.17 -8.94 -3.20
N THR A 153 14.26 -9.77 -3.72
CA THR A 153 13.87 -9.75 -5.14
C THR A 153 12.46 -9.18 -5.31
N GLY A 154 11.51 -9.64 -4.50
CA GLY A 154 10.14 -9.20 -4.63
C GLY A 154 9.19 -9.72 -3.57
N LEU A 155 7.94 -9.31 -3.72
CA LEU A 155 6.82 -9.57 -2.83
C LEU A 155 5.59 -9.89 -3.67
N VAL A 156 4.83 -10.89 -3.25
CA VAL A 156 3.50 -11.17 -3.79
C VAL A 156 2.49 -10.98 -2.66
N VAL A 157 1.45 -10.19 -2.90
CA VAL A 157 0.37 -10.00 -1.94
C VAL A 157 -0.92 -10.50 -2.55
N GLU A 158 -1.50 -11.51 -1.94
CA GLU A 158 -2.74 -12.13 -2.33
C GLU A 158 -3.88 -11.68 -1.40
N PHE A 159 -5.00 -11.27 -1.98
CA PHE A 159 -6.20 -10.89 -1.25
C PHE A 159 -7.25 -12.00 -1.32
N PHE A 160 -7.95 -12.22 -0.20
CA PHE A 160 -9.08 -13.14 -0.11
C PHE A 160 -10.18 -12.52 0.76
N GLY A 161 -11.12 -11.80 0.13
CA GLY A 161 -12.21 -11.12 0.86
C GLY A 161 -11.69 -10.07 1.83
N THR A 162 -11.91 -10.26 3.13
CA THR A 162 -11.45 -9.36 4.20
C THR A 162 -10.04 -9.68 4.71
N GLY A 163 -9.30 -10.57 4.05
CA GLY A 163 -7.96 -11.01 4.45
C GLY A 163 -6.91 -10.85 3.36
N PHE A 164 -5.65 -11.03 3.74
CA PHE A 164 -4.51 -11.03 2.82
C PHE A 164 -3.43 -12.02 3.25
N CYS A 165 -2.63 -12.46 2.29
CA CYS A 165 -1.38 -13.18 2.50
C CYS A 165 -0.25 -12.46 1.78
N ILE A 166 0.88 -12.26 2.47
CA ILE A 166 2.10 -11.74 1.87
C ILE A 166 3.06 -12.91 1.72
N HIS A 167 3.52 -13.14 0.50
CA HIS A 167 4.51 -14.14 0.14
C HIS A 167 5.82 -13.45 -0.25
N ILE A 168 6.91 -13.95 0.31
CA ILE A 168 8.28 -13.56 0.00
C ILE A 168 8.93 -14.80 -0.62
N PRO A 169 9.18 -14.82 -1.94
CA PRO A 169 9.75 -15.98 -2.62
C PRO A 169 11.20 -16.25 -2.21
N ASP A 170 11.87 -15.27 -1.60
CA ASP A 170 13.25 -15.41 -1.14
C ASP A 170 13.35 -16.29 0.11
N ARG A 171 14.42 -17.09 0.18
CA ARG A 171 14.82 -17.77 1.41
C ARG A 171 15.35 -16.72 2.39
N VAL A 172 14.64 -16.50 3.50
CA VAL A 172 15.09 -15.62 4.58
C VAL A 172 15.79 -16.49 5.64
N PRO A 173 17.13 -16.38 5.82
CA PRO A 173 17.88 -17.21 6.77
C PRO A 173 17.75 -16.75 8.24
N MET A 174 16.92 -15.75 8.52
CA MET A 174 16.79 -15.11 9.84
C MET A 174 15.55 -15.58 10.59
N ARG A 175 15.58 -15.47 11.92
CA ARG A 175 14.44 -15.72 12.79
C ARG A 175 13.27 -14.83 12.39
N LEU A 176 12.16 -15.45 12.03
CA LEU A 176 10.99 -14.76 11.52
C LEU A 176 10.26 -13.95 12.61
N PRO A 177 9.73 -12.76 12.31
CA PRO A 177 8.89 -12.00 13.23
C PRO A 177 7.58 -12.74 13.53
N ARG A 178 6.90 -12.40 14.64
CA ARG A 178 5.62 -13.03 15.01
C ARG A 178 4.58 -12.93 13.89
N GLY A 179 3.95 -14.06 13.56
CA GLY A 179 2.93 -14.17 12.50
C GLY A 179 3.48 -14.41 11.09
N TRP A 180 4.81 -14.57 10.96
CA TRP A 180 5.46 -15.04 9.74
C TRP A 180 5.85 -16.51 9.90
N GLN A 181 5.78 -17.26 8.80
CA GLN A 181 6.08 -18.68 8.76
C GLN A 181 6.80 -19.04 7.46
N HIS A 182 7.65 -20.06 7.50
CA HIS A 182 8.20 -20.67 6.28
C HIS A 182 7.09 -21.51 5.63
N GLY A 183 6.69 -21.13 4.42
CA GLY A 183 5.86 -21.94 3.52
C GLY A 183 6.72 -22.71 2.52
N LEU A 184 6.06 -23.46 1.63
CA LEU A 184 6.72 -24.28 0.61
C LEU A 184 7.52 -23.43 -0.39
N GLU A 185 7.02 -22.24 -0.72
CA GLU A 185 7.60 -21.35 -1.74
C GLU A 185 8.35 -20.15 -1.15
N GLY A 186 8.64 -20.15 0.15
CA GLY A 186 9.35 -19.06 0.81
C GLY A 186 8.72 -18.65 2.13
N VAL A 187 8.78 -17.37 2.47
CA VAL A 187 8.28 -16.86 3.75
C VAL A 187 6.93 -16.19 3.56
N GLN A 188 5.95 -16.55 4.37
CA GLN A 188 4.59 -16.05 4.24
C GLN A 188 4.02 -15.51 5.55
N CYS A 189 3.14 -14.52 5.45
CA CYS A 189 2.36 -13.99 6.57
C CYS A 189 0.90 -13.82 6.14
N ARG A 190 0.01 -14.50 6.87
CA ARG A 190 -1.43 -14.45 6.62
C ARG A 190 -2.14 -13.64 7.69
N TRP A 191 -3.13 -12.86 7.28
CA TRP A 191 -4.03 -12.15 8.17
C TRP A 191 -5.47 -12.20 7.66
N GLY A 192 -6.43 -12.36 8.57
CA GLY A 192 -7.85 -12.52 8.25
C GLY A 192 -8.25 -13.99 8.08
N VAL A 193 -9.56 -14.22 8.05
CA VAL A 193 -10.18 -15.54 7.86
C VAL A 193 -10.57 -15.63 6.39
N ALA A 194 -10.18 -16.70 5.69
CA ALA A 194 -10.75 -16.96 4.37
C ALA A 194 -12.24 -17.28 4.52
N ALA A 195 -13.05 -16.78 3.59
CA ALA A 195 -14.49 -17.05 3.58
C ALA A 195 -14.80 -18.56 3.56
N ASP A 196 -13.87 -19.39 3.08
CA ASP A 196 -13.95 -20.84 3.18
C ASP A 196 -13.06 -21.36 4.30
N GLY A 197 -13.66 -22.10 5.24
CA GLY A 197 -13.01 -22.93 6.25
C GLY A 197 -12.21 -24.10 5.67
N GLY A 198 -11.50 -23.89 4.56
CA GLY A 198 -10.59 -24.85 3.95
C GLY A 198 -9.24 -24.80 4.63
N THR A 199 -9.02 -25.70 5.57
CA THR A 199 -7.70 -26.28 5.77
C THR A 199 -7.18 -26.69 4.38
N MET A 200 -6.13 -26.03 3.89
CA MET A 200 -5.31 -26.57 2.82
C MET A 200 -4.71 -27.87 3.36
N ARG A 201 -5.39 -29.00 3.08
CA ARG A 201 -4.75 -30.30 3.07
C ARG A 201 -3.62 -30.20 2.07
N SER A 202 -2.41 -30.42 2.57
CA SER A 202 -1.24 -30.73 1.76
C SER A 202 -1.62 -31.84 0.76
N SER A 203 -1.73 -31.50 -0.51
CA SER A 203 -1.67 -32.48 -1.58
C SER A 203 -0.21 -32.93 -1.70
N GLN A 204 0.20 -33.85 -0.83
CA GLN A 204 1.27 -34.80 -1.11
C GLN A 204 0.65 -36.00 -1.82
N GLY A 205 1.26 -36.42 -2.92
CA GLY A 205 1.01 -37.73 -3.52
C GLY A 205 0.94 -37.74 -5.04
N VAL A 206 2.10 -37.61 -5.70
CA VAL A 206 2.64 -38.63 -6.63
C VAL A 206 4.15 -38.69 -6.43
#